data_AF-A0A942BZA7-F1
#
_entry.id   AF-A0A942BZA7-F1
#
_cell.length_a   1.000
_cell.length_b   1.000
_cell.length_c   1.000
_cell.angle_alpha   90.00
_cell.angle_beta   90.00
_cell.angle_gamma   90.00
#
_symmetry.space_group_name_H-M   'P 1'
#
loop_
_entity.id
_entity.type
_entity.pdbx_description
1 polymer ?
#
loop_
_entity_poly.entity_id
_entity_poly.type
_entity_poly.pdbx_seq_one_letter_code
_entity_poly.pdbx_strand_id
1 'polypeptide(L)' 'MNHDLKIERPYFQAIRDGRKTFEIRYNDRGFNAGDTVTLKEYDGFCFSGEQETRRIGYVTGFSQHPNWVVFSLLPLEVKP' A
#
# COMPACT_ATOMS: atom_id res chain seq x y z
N MET A 1 -12.74 3.94 -0.89
CA MET A 1 -12.49 3.75 0.56
C MET A 1 -11.04 4.11 0.86
N ASN A 2 -10.69 4.51 2.09
CA ASN A 2 -9.28 4.70 2.48
C ASN A 2 -8.86 3.65 3.52
N HIS A 3 -7.68 3.05 3.34
CA HIS A 3 -7.14 2.03 4.22
C HIS A 3 -5.83 2.49 4.86
N ASP A 4 -5.78 2.61 6.19
CA ASP A 4 -4.55 2.92 6.92
C ASP A 4 -3.76 1.64 7.21
N LEU A 5 -2.53 1.56 6.73
CA LEU A 5 -1.69 0.37 6.81
C LEU A 5 -0.33 0.68 7.43
N LYS A 6 0.15 -0.21 8.31
CA LYS A 6 1.55 -0.21 8.73
C LYS A 6 2.44 -0.75 7.61
N ILE A 7 3.65 -0.23 7.53
CA ILE A 7 4.70 -0.72 6.64
C ILE A 7 6.08 -0.52 7.27
N GLU A 8 6.98 -1.50 7.09
CA GLU A 8 8.33 -1.40 7.62
C GLU A 8 9.19 -0.42 6.81
N ARG A 9 10.10 0.26 7.50
CA ARG A 9 11.00 1.30 6.95
C ARG A 9 11.66 0.94 5.60
N PRO A 10 12.25 -0.25 5.41
CA PRO A 10 12.88 -0.58 4.12
C PRO A 10 11.90 -0.57 2.93
N TYR A 11 10.67 -1.04 3.15
CA TYR A 11 9.63 -1.07 2.11
C TYR A 11 8.97 0.30 1.92
N PHE A 12 8.75 1.04 3.01
CA PHE A 12 8.26 2.41 2.97
C PHE A 12 9.17 3.27 2.10
N GLN A 13 10.48 3.22 2.35
CA GLN A 13 11.43 4.01 1.56
C GLN A 13 11.50 3.54 0.10
N ALA A 14 11.39 2.24 -0.17
CA ALA A 14 11.32 1.75 -1.55
C ALA A 14 10.08 2.27 -2.32
N ILE A 15 8.96 2.48 -1.65
CA ILE A 15 7.75 3.08 -2.24
C ILE A 15 7.92 4.58 -2.45
N ARG A 16 8.52 5.29 -1.48
CA ARG A 16 8.81 6.72 -1.58
C ARG A 16 9.79 7.05 -2.71
N ASP A 17 10.80 6.19 -2.90
CA ASP A 17 11.77 6.27 -4.00
C ASP A 17 11.18 5.85 -5.37
N GLY A 18 9.95 5.35 -5.41
CA GLY A 18 9.31 4.84 -6.63
C GLY A 18 9.83 3.50 -7.13
N ARG A 19 10.75 2.84 -6.41
CA ARG A 19 11.30 1.51 -6.76
C ARG A 19 10.30 0.38 -6.55
N LYS A 20 9.40 0.52 -5.57
CA LYS A 20 8.33 -0.43 -5.24
C LYS A 20 6.98 0.22 -5.52
N THR A 21 6.26 -0.30 -6.50
CA THR A 21 4.98 0.23 -6.97
C THR A 21 3.80 -0.71 -6.69
N PHE A 22 3.94 -1.60 -5.71
CA PHE A 22 2.91 -2.58 -5.37
C PHE A 22 2.99 -2.94 -3.87
N GLU A 23 1.90 -3.50 -3.34
CA GLU A 23 1.83 -4.13 -2.02
C GLU A 23 1.34 -5.57 -2.15
N ILE A 24 1.76 -6.44 -1.23
CA ILE A 24 1.27 -7.80 -1.08
C ILE A 24 0.60 -7.88 0.29
N ARG A 25 -0.68 -8.22 0.34
CA ARG A 25 -1.47 -8.17 1.57
C ARG A 25 -2.48 -9.31 1.64
N TYR A 26 -2.75 -9.77 2.85
CA TYR A 26 -3.97 -10.52 3.12
C TYR A 26 -5.18 -9.60 2.93
N ASN A 27 -6.22 -10.07 2.23
CA ASN A 27 -7.36 -9.26 1.83
C ASN A 27 -8.48 -9.28 2.88
N ASP A 28 -8.19 -8.86 4.10
CA ASP A 28 -9.15 -8.72 5.22
C ASP A 28 -10.00 -7.46 5.16
N ARG A 29 -9.68 -6.54 4.24
CA ARG A 29 -10.35 -5.22 4.10
C ARG A 29 -11.12 -5.05 2.80
N GLY A 30 -11.10 -6.06 1.93
CA GLY A 30 -11.68 -5.96 0.59
C GLY A 30 -11.03 -4.85 -0.23
N PHE A 31 -9.71 -4.91 -0.43
CA PHE A 31 -8.97 -3.95 -1.25
C PHE A 31 -9.49 -3.99 -2.69
N ASN A 32 -9.86 -2.83 -3.23
CA ASN A 32 -10.38 -2.70 -4.59
C ASN A 32 -9.65 -1.60 -5.38
N ALA A 33 -9.67 -1.72 -6.71
CA ALA A 33 -9.22 -0.64 -7.58
C ALA A 33 -10.05 0.63 -7.33
N GLY A 34 -9.38 1.78 -7.26
CA GLY A 34 -9.98 3.07 -6.92
C GLY A 34 -9.96 3.42 -5.43
N ASP A 35 -9.65 2.47 -4.54
CA ASP A 35 -9.37 2.78 -3.14
C ASP A 35 -8.06 3.55 -2.97
N THR A 36 -7.87 4.12 -1.79
CA THR A 36 -6.59 4.70 -1.36
C THR A 36 -6.01 3.93 -0.17
N VAL A 37 -4.68 3.89 -0.10
CA VAL A 37 -3.94 3.38 1.06
C VAL A 37 -3.07 4.49 1.61
N THR A 38 -3.10 4.68 2.92
CA THR A 38 -2.12 5.51 3.64
C THR A 38 -1.17 4.58 4.36
N LEU A 39 0.05 4.50 3.84
CA LEU A 39 1.13 3.70 4.37
C LEU A 39 1.84 4.50 5.46
N LYS A 40 1.81 4.00 6.70
CA LYS A 40 2.43 4.63 7.87
C LYS A 40 3.68 3.85 8.24
N GLU A 41 4.84 4.51 8.20
CA GLU A 41 6.11 3.88 8.52
C GLU A 41 6.13 3.43 9.98
N TYR A 42 6.48 2.16 10.21
CA TYR A 42 6.47 1.49 11.50
C TYR A 42 7.68 0.57 11.62
N ASP A 43 8.45 0.64 12.70
CA ASP A 43 9.69 -0.13 12.87
C ASP A 43 9.55 -1.41 13.72
N GLY A 44 8.33 -1.73 14.16
CA GLY A 44 8.06 -2.83 15.09
C GLY A 44 7.66 -2.34 16.48
N PHE A 45 8.11 -1.14 16.87
CA PHE A 45 7.88 -0.56 18.19
C PHE A 45 7.05 0.72 18.13
N CYS A 46 7.40 1.64 17.24
CA CYS A 46 6.71 2.92 17.09
C CYS A 46 6.51 3.32 15.63
N PHE A 47 5.61 4.28 15.43
CA PHE A 47 5.48 4.99 14.17
C PHE A 47 6.50 6.11 14.12
N SER A 48 7.16 6.31 12.99
CA SER A 48 8.07 7.45 12.83
C SER A 48 7.33 8.79 12.64
N GLY A 49 6.05 8.73 12.25
CA GLY A 49 5.25 9.88 11.85
C GLY A 49 5.21 10.10 10.33
N GLU A 50 6.12 9.46 9.59
CA GLU A 50 6.11 9.51 8.13
C GLU A 50 4.98 8.67 7.55
N GLN A 51 4.32 9.20 6.52
CA GLN A 51 3.26 8.51 5.81
C GLN A 51 3.24 8.86 4.32
N GLU A 52 2.78 7.92 3.51
CA GLU A 52 2.63 8.08 2.07
C GLU A 52 1.27 7.56 1.63
N THR A 53 0.48 8.39 0.95
CA THR A 53 -0.82 7.98 0.41
C THR A 53 -0.72 7.68 -1.08
N ARG A 54 -1.32 6.56 -1.50
CA ARG A 54 -1.34 6.07 -2.88
C ARG A 54 -2.74 5.62 -3.26
N ARG A 55 -3.05 5.64 -4.56
CA ARG A 55 -4.27 5.04 -5.11
C ARG A 55 -4.00 3.59 -5.50
N ILE A 56 -4.95 2.71 -5.22
CA ILE A 56 -4.92 1.33 -5.73
C ILE A 56 -5.37 1.35 -7.19
N GLY A 57 -4.46 0.95 -8.10
CA GLY A 57 -4.74 0.92 -9.54
C GLY A 57 -5.34 -0.41 -10.02
N TYR A 58 -4.78 -1.52 -9.55
CA TYR A 58 -5.15 -2.87 -9.94
C TYR A 58 -4.97 -3.80 -8.75
N VAL A 59 -5.78 -4.85 -8.67
CA VAL A 59 -5.74 -5.88 -7.62
C VAL A 59 -5.81 -7.25 -8.27
N THR A 60 -4.96 -8.19 -7.84
CA THR A 60 -4.98 -9.58 -8.31
C THR A 60 -4.63 -10.56 -7.21
N GLY A 61 -5.27 -11.73 -7.24
CA GLY A 61 -4.89 -12.90 -6.42
C GLY A 61 -4.09 -13.95 -7.20
N PHE A 62 -3.66 -13.65 -8.43
CA PHE A 62 -2.96 -14.63 -9.28
C PHE A 62 -1.68 -15.14 -8.62
N SER A 63 -1.56 -16.46 -8.52
CA SER A 63 -0.43 -17.16 -7.89
C SER A 63 -0.12 -16.68 -6.46
N GLN A 64 -1.11 -16.16 -5.73
CA GLN A 64 -1.00 -15.84 -4.31
C GLN A 64 -1.56 -16.97 -3.44
N HIS A 65 -1.17 -16.98 -2.17
CA HIS A 65 -1.83 -17.82 -1.18
C HIS A 65 -3.32 -17.48 -1.06
N PRO A 66 -4.17 -18.39 -0.54
CA PRO A 66 -5.59 -18.13 -0.36
C PRO A 66 -5.86 -16.81 0.36
N ASN A 67 -6.70 -15.98 -0.25
CA ASN A 67 -7.10 -14.65 0.24
C ASN A 67 -5.96 -13.62 0.37
N TRP A 68 -4.78 -13.87 -0.21
CA TRP A 68 -3.75 -12.85 -0.42
C TRP A 68 -3.91 -12.19 -1.79
N VAL A 69 -3.57 -10.91 -1.85
CA VAL A 69 -3.62 -10.11 -3.06
C VAL A 69 -2.33 -9.33 -3.25
N VAL A 70 -2.00 -9.07 -4.51
CA VAL A 70 -1.07 -8.03 -4.92
C VAL A 70 -1.88 -6.88 -5.47
N PHE A 71 -1.57 -5.65 -5.07
CA PHE A 71 -2.17 -4.47 -5.67
C PHE A 71 -1.15 -3.41 -6.06
N SER A 72 -1.39 -2.72 -7.17
CA SER A 72 -0.52 -1.66 -7.66
C SER A 72 -0.76 -0.34 -6.93
N LEU A 73 0.30 0.38 -6.64
CA LEU A 73 0.30 1.72 -6.06
C LEU A 73 0.51 2.75 -7.16
N LEU A 74 -0.52 3.55 -7.44
CA LEU A 74 -0.45 4.69 -8.33
C LEU A 74 -0.25 5.98 -7.52
N PRO A 75 0.43 7.00 -8.08
CA PRO A 75 0.40 8.35 -7.52
C PRO A 75 -1.04 8.81 -7.28
N LEU A 76 -1.25 9.62 -6.24
CA LEU A 76 -2.50 10.36 -6.13
C LEU A 76 -2.55 11.38 -7.26
N GLU A 77 -3.66 11.39 -8.01
CA GLU A 77 -3.91 12.45 -8.98
C GLU A 77 -4.04 13.77 -8.20
N VAL A 78 -3.04 14.63 -8.32
CA VAL A 78 -3.17 16.02 -7.89
C VAL A 78 -4.01 16.69 -8.98
N LYS A 79 -5.29 16.90 -8.70
CA LYS A 79 -6.10 17.77 -9.55
C LYS A 79 -5.44 19.17 -9.53
N PRO A 80 -5.15 19.76 -10.70
CA PRO A 80 -4.57 21.09 -10.79
C PRO A 80 -5.47 22.15 -10.16
#